data_AF-A0A242DBA2-F1
#
_entry.id   AF-A0A242DBA2-F1
#
_cell.length_a   1.000
_cell.length_b   1.000
_cell.length_c   1.000
_cell.angle_alpha   90.00
_cell.angle_beta   90.00
_cell.angle_gamma   90.00
#
_symmetry.space_group_name_H-M   'P 1'
#
loop_
_entity.id
_entity.type
_entity.pdbx_description
1 polymer ?
#
loop_
_entity_poly.entity_id
_entity_poly.type
_entity_poly.pdbx_seq_one_letter_code
_entity_poly.pdbx_strand_id
1 'polypeptide(L)'
;MKTMDDLKEIQLTKQEKTYSYLNSHHYNWFKAIDLNLLNSDGFTNYFLWIKQNEPAVFETLQERVLSATIISFQNELSDTDSFVLVTAAWANGFVPEKSAAAMQDFDRYLTNYTMQKDPLIGINQMNADFNQVLMQHLPKVRRQDLRLIARLLLLKEASADATSEELNTLNAPNRKRTQEMLELFQNL
;
A
#
# COMPACT_ATOMS: atom_id res chain seq x y z
N MET A 1 11.68 -8.90 -9.69
CA MET A 1 11.41 -7.56 -10.25
C MET A 1 11.18 -7.60 -11.75
N LYS A 2 10.04 -7.07 -12.21
CA LYS A 2 9.71 -6.91 -13.64
C LYS A 2 10.71 -6.01 -14.36
N THR A 3 11.07 -6.40 -15.58
CA THR A 3 11.92 -5.61 -16.48
C THR A 3 11.12 -4.50 -17.16
N MET A 4 11.81 -3.52 -17.75
CA MET A 4 11.15 -2.48 -18.53
C MET A 4 10.38 -3.06 -19.73
N ASP A 5 10.86 -4.15 -20.32
CA ASP A 5 10.16 -4.81 -21.43
C ASP A 5 8.87 -5.47 -20.94
N ASP A 6 8.88 -6.11 -19.77
CA ASP A 6 7.66 -6.64 -19.13
C ASP A 6 6.63 -5.52 -18.88
N LEU A 7 7.08 -4.32 -18.49
CA LEU A 7 6.18 -3.19 -18.22
C LEU A 7 5.55 -2.59 -19.49
N LYS A 8 6.21 -2.68 -20.65
CA LYS A 8 5.66 -2.19 -21.93
C LYS A 8 4.47 -3.04 -22.41
N GLU A 9 4.45 -4.31 -22.04
CA GLU A 9 3.39 -5.25 -22.39
C GLU A 9 2.11 -5.04 -21.56
N ILE A 10 2.20 -4.33 -20.43
CA ILE A 10 1.04 -4.05 -19.57
C ILE A 10 0.19 -2.95 -20.21
N GLN A 11 -0.95 -3.37 -20.76
CA GLN A 11 -1.88 -2.52 -21.48
C GLN A 11 -3.32 -2.80 -21.05
N LEU A 12 -4.17 -1.78 -21.20
CA LEU A 12 -5.61 -1.84 -20.95
C LEU A 12 -6.33 -1.38 -22.22
N THR A 13 -7.22 -2.21 -22.75
CA THR A 13 -8.04 -1.84 -23.93
C THR A 13 -9.45 -1.50 -23.49
N LYS A 14 -9.87 -0.26 -23.72
CA LYS A 14 -11.21 0.25 -23.40
C LYS A 14 -11.71 1.14 -24.51
N GLN A 15 -12.97 0.94 -24.93
CA GLN A 15 -13.61 1.72 -26.00
C GLN A 15 -12.72 1.83 -27.25
N GLU A 16 -12.17 0.69 -27.70
CA GLU A 16 -11.28 0.58 -28.87
C GLU A 16 -9.94 1.34 -28.75
N LYS A 17 -9.63 1.91 -27.58
CA LYS A 17 -8.35 2.56 -27.30
C LYS A 17 -7.51 1.70 -26.39
N THR A 18 -6.22 1.64 -26.68
CA THR A 18 -5.23 0.94 -25.87
C THR A 18 -4.46 1.95 -25.04
N TYR A 19 -4.47 1.76 -23.72
CA TYR A 19 -3.75 2.56 -22.75
C TYR A 19 -2.56 1.75 -22.24
N SER A 20 -1.37 2.36 -22.18
CA SER A 20 -0.17 1.70 -21.65
C SER A 20 0.06 2.09 -20.20
N TYR A 21 0.44 1.11 -19.36
CA TYR A 21 0.80 1.35 -17.97
C TYR A 21 1.93 2.37 -17.84
N LEU A 22 2.95 2.32 -18.71
CA LEU A 22 4.08 3.25 -18.68
C LEU A 22 3.69 4.72 -18.91
N ASN A 23 2.53 4.96 -19.52
CA ASN A 23 1.98 6.30 -19.75
C ASN A 23 0.87 6.67 -18.75
N SER A 24 0.63 5.83 -17.73
CA SER A 24 -0.39 6.05 -16.72
C SER A 24 0.12 6.92 -15.56
N HIS A 25 -0.81 7.52 -14.82
CA HIS A 25 -0.48 8.19 -13.56
C HIS A 25 -0.04 7.18 -12.49
N HIS A 26 -0.53 5.92 -12.52
CA HIS A 26 -0.08 4.85 -11.63
C HIS A 26 1.41 4.56 -11.75
N TYR A 27 1.96 4.53 -12.97
CA TYR A 27 3.40 4.38 -13.18
C TYR A 27 4.20 5.61 -12.74
N ASN A 28 3.65 6.81 -12.92
CA ASN A 28 4.26 8.02 -12.38
C ASN A 28 4.29 8.02 -10.85
N TRP A 29 3.25 7.50 -10.19
CA TRP A 29 3.25 7.28 -8.74
C TRP A 29 4.31 6.28 -8.33
N PHE A 30 4.44 5.14 -9.02
CA PHE A 30 5.51 4.17 -8.74
C PHE A 30 6.89 4.83 -8.84
N LYS A 31 7.19 5.55 -9.93
CA LYS A 31 8.47 6.26 -10.09
C LYS A 31 8.70 7.30 -9.01
N ALA A 32 7.66 8.04 -8.61
CA ALA A 32 7.78 9.04 -7.56
C ALA A 32 8.07 8.38 -6.21
N ILE A 33 7.37 7.29 -5.87
CA ILE A 33 7.65 6.49 -4.68
C ILE A 33 9.09 5.98 -4.76
N ASP A 34 9.44 5.23 -5.80
CA ASP A 34 10.75 4.63 -6.02
C ASP A 34 11.91 5.65 -5.89
N LEU A 35 11.80 6.79 -6.57
CA LEU A 35 12.81 7.86 -6.48
C LEU A 35 12.98 8.36 -5.04
N ASN A 36 11.89 8.56 -4.32
CA ASN A 36 11.94 9.05 -2.94
C ASN A 36 12.41 7.97 -1.96
N LEU A 37 12.09 6.70 -2.20
CA LEU A 37 12.64 5.57 -1.45
C LEU A 37 14.15 5.44 -1.62
N LEU A 38 14.66 5.80 -2.80
CA LEU A 38 16.07 5.65 -3.14
C LEU A 38 16.93 6.85 -2.71
N ASN A 39 16.36 8.06 -2.63
CA ASN A 39 17.11 9.32 -2.50
C ASN A 39 16.69 10.23 -1.33
N SER A 40 15.73 9.85 -0.49
CA SER A 40 15.30 10.73 0.60
C SER A 40 16.21 10.61 1.82
N ASP A 41 17.04 11.63 2.04
CA ASP A 41 17.72 11.90 3.32
C ASP A 41 16.73 12.18 4.48
N GLY A 42 15.43 12.31 4.17
CA GLY A 42 14.33 12.53 5.12
C GLY A 42 13.44 11.31 5.38
N PHE A 43 13.64 10.19 4.67
CA PHE A 43 12.98 8.93 4.99
C PHE A 43 13.69 8.33 6.21
N THR A 44 12.90 7.80 7.15
CA THR A 44 13.39 7.22 8.40
C THR A 44 14.63 6.32 8.15
N ASN A 45 15.70 6.51 8.93
CA ASN A 45 16.99 5.81 8.84
C ASN A 45 16.89 4.28 8.60
N TYR A 46 15.76 3.69 8.95
CA TYR A 46 15.40 2.31 8.69
C TYR A 46 15.41 1.92 7.21
N PHE A 47 15.07 2.79 6.26
CA PHE A 47 15.02 2.46 4.84
C PHE A 47 16.39 2.37 4.19
N LEU A 48 17.25 3.35 4.50
CA LEU A 48 18.66 3.27 4.15
C LEU A 48 19.28 2.04 4.80
N TRP A 49 18.88 1.71 6.02
CA TRP A 49 19.32 0.51 6.71
C TRP A 49 18.86 -0.79 6.02
N ILE A 50 17.57 -1.01 5.74
CA ILE A 50 17.09 -2.21 5.03
C ILE A 50 17.72 -2.29 3.64
N LYS A 51 17.78 -1.19 2.88
CA LYS A 51 18.40 -1.19 1.55
C LYS A 51 19.86 -1.64 1.60
N GLN A 52 20.60 -1.27 2.66
CA GLN A 52 22.00 -1.66 2.84
C GLN A 52 22.19 -3.05 3.45
N ASN A 53 21.35 -3.44 4.40
CA ASN A 53 21.55 -4.62 5.25
C ASN A 53 20.64 -5.80 4.86
N GLU A 54 19.50 -5.52 4.25
CA GLU A 54 18.48 -6.49 3.82
C GLU A 54 17.96 -6.20 2.39
N PRO A 55 18.85 -6.17 1.37
CA PRO A 55 18.48 -5.75 0.01
C PRO A 55 17.37 -6.62 -0.61
N ALA A 56 17.32 -7.92 -0.28
CA ALA A 56 16.25 -8.80 -0.76
C ALA A 56 14.86 -8.42 -0.22
N VAL A 57 14.79 -7.95 1.03
CA VAL A 57 13.54 -7.45 1.64
C VAL A 57 13.14 -6.13 0.98
N PHE A 58 14.12 -5.25 0.72
CA PHE A 58 13.89 -4.01 0.00
C PHE A 58 13.35 -4.23 -1.42
N GLU A 59 13.95 -5.16 -2.19
CA GLU A 59 13.49 -5.52 -3.53
C GLU A 59 12.07 -6.10 -3.52
N THR A 60 11.76 -6.95 -2.53
CA THR A 60 10.42 -7.52 -2.37
C THR A 60 9.38 -6.43 -2.10
N LEU A 61 9.72 -5.45 -1.25
CA LEU A 61 8.85 -4.31 -0.97
C LEU A 61 8.61 -3.45 -2.21
N GLN A 62 9.67 -3.15 -2.97
CA GLN A 62 9.57 -2.41 -4.24
C GLN A 62 8.69 -3.15 -5.25
N GLU A 63 8.83 -4.47 -5.35
CA GLU A 63 8.03 -5.32 -6.25
C GLU A 63 6.56 -5.38 -5.85
N ARG A 64 6.24 -5.38 -4.55
CA ARG A 64 4.86 -5.29 -4.05
C ARG A 64 4.21 -3.96 -4.39
N VAL A 65 4.92 -2.85 -4.23
CA VAL A 65 4.42 -1.51 -4.64
C VAL A 65 4.19 -1.45 -6.14
N LEU A 66 5.16 -1.91 -6.94
CA LEU A 66 5.03 -1.97 -8.39
C LEU A 66 3.78 -2.77 -8.79
N SER A 67 3.62 -3.95 -8.21
CA SER A 67 2.48 -4.84 -8.46
C SER A 67 1.15 -4.18 -8.06
N ALA A 68 1.09 -3.49 -6.93
CA ALA A 68 -0.10 -2.76 -6.51
C ALA A 68 -0.50 -1.66 -7.51
N THR A 69 0.46 -0.92 -8.07
CA THR A 69 0.17 0.11 -9.09
C THR A 69 -0.27 -0.49 -10.42
N ILE A 70 0.27 -1.66 -10.81
CA ILE A 70 -0.15 -2.40 -12.01
C ILE A 70 -1.58 -2.92 -11.84
N ILE A 71 -1.89 -3.57 -10.71
CA ILE A 71 -3.23 -4.08 -10.41
C ILE A 71 -4.24 -2.94 -10.40
N SER A 72 -3.86 -1.79 -9.83
CA SER A 72 -4.70 -0.59 -9.81
C SER A 72 -5.01 -0.08 -11.22
N PHE A 73 -4.02 -0.06 -12.11
CA PHE A 73 -4.19 0.29 -13.52
C PHE A 73 -5.09 -0.71 -14.27
N GLN A 74 -4.84 -2.01 -14.10
CA GLN A 74 -5.59 -3.07 -14.81
C GLN A 74 -7.04 -3.20 -14.37
N ASN A 75 -7.33 -2.92 -13.09
CA ASN A 75 -8.70 -2.97 -12.54
C ASN A 75 -9.42 -1.62 -12.59
N GLU A 76 -8.81 -0.61 -13.21
CA GLU A 76 -9.37 0.75 -13.30
C GLU A 76 -9.80 1.32 -11.94
N LEU A 77 -9.01 1.06 -10.90
CA LEU A 77 -9.32 1.51 -9.55
C LEU A 77 -9.37 3.04 -9.47
N SER A 78 -10.26 3.55 -8.62
CA SER A 78 -10.25 4.98 -8.29
C SER A 78 -8.90 5.39 -7.69
N ASP A 79 -8.53 6.67 -7.77
CA ASP A 79 -7.30 7.17 -7.15
C ASP A 79 -7.24 6.84 -5.64
N THR A 80 -8.40 6.85 -4.98
CA THR A 80 -8.50 6.57 -3.55
C THR A 80 -8.29 5.08 -3.25
N ASP A 81 -8.83 4.18 -4.06
CA ASP A 81 -8.64 2.74 -3.88
C ASP A 81 -7.23 2.31 -4.31
N SER A 82 -6.70 2.91 -5.37
CA SER A 82 -5.31 2.76 -5.79
C SER A 82 -4.36 3.17 -4.66
N PHE A 83 -4.62 4.30 -4.00
CA PHE A 83 -3.87 4.72 -2.82
C PHE A 83 -3.95 3.71 -1.67
N VAL A 84 -5.15 3.23 -1.35
CA VAL A 84 -5.35 2.22 -0.29
C VAL A 84 -4.53 0.97 -0.58
N LEU A 85 -4.58 0.44 -1.82
CA LEU A 85 -3.87 -0.77 -2.21
C LEU A 85 -2.36 -0.59 -2.15
N VAL A 86 -1.85 0.51 -2.71
CA VAL A 86 -0.41 0.82 -2.71
C VAL A 86 0.10 0.99 -1.29
N THR A 87 -0.65 1.68 -0.44
CA THR A 87 -0.27 1.91 0.96
C THR A 87 -0.33 0.63 1.79
N ALA A 88 -1.32 -0.23 1.55
CA ALA A 88 -1.39 -1.53 2.20
C ALA A 88 -0.25 -2.45 1.75
N ALA A 89 0.06 -2.50 0.45
CA ALA A 89 1.18 -3.25 -0.12
C ALA A 89 2.52 -2.80 0.45
N TRP A 90 2.68 -1.48 0.56
CA TRP A 90 3.80 -0.84 1.22
C TRP A 90 3.88 -1.27 2.69
N ALA A 91 2.84 -1.01 3.48
CA ALA A 91 2.81 -1.31 4.90
C ALA A 91 3.04 -2.81 5.21
N ASN A 92 2.58 -3.71 4.34
CA ASN A 92 2.74 -5.15 4.49
C ASN A 92 4.19 -5.64 4.35
N GLY A 93 5.04 -4.92 3.62
CA GLY A 93 6.46 -5.30 3.52
C GLY A 93 7.27 -5.00 4.79
N PHE A 94 6.69 -4.30 5.77
CA PHE A 94 7.30 -4.07 7.09
C PHE A 94 6.87 -5.07 8.15
N VAL A 95 6.05 -6.06 7.78
CA VAL A 95 5.51 -7.09 8.67
C VAL A 95 6.54 -8.23 8.71
N PRO A 96 7.32 -8.40 9.81
CA PRO A 96 8.09 -9.63 9.99
C PRO A 96 7.10 -10.79 10.16
N GLU A 97 7.55 -12.02 9.95
CA GLU A 97 6.80 -13.31 9.91
C GLU A 97 5.81 -13.62 11.07
N LYS A 98 5.53 -12.67 11.97
CA LYS A 98 4.48 -12.73 12.99
C LYS A 98 3.62 -11.47 12.91
N SER A 99 2.46 -11.57 12.26
CA SER A 99 1.44 -10.51 12.14
C SER A 99 1.10 -9.79 13.46
N ALA A 100 1.16 -10.49 14.60
CA ALA A 100 0.96 -9.91 15.94
C ALA A 100 2.12 -9.02 16.41
N ALA A 101 3.36 -9.38 16.08
CA ALA A 101 4.55 -8.56 16.37
C ALA A 101 4.58 -7.34 15.44
N ALA A 102 4.10 -7.48 14.21
CA ALA A 102 3.97 -6.37 13.27
C ALA A 102 2.88 -5.37 13.67
N MET A 103 1.75 -5.82 14.22
CA MET A 103 0.81 -4.90 14.87
C MET A 103 1.46 -4.23 16.07
N GLN A 104 2.34 -4.90 16.80
CA GLN A 104 3.11 -4.29 17.90
C GLN A 104 4.20 -3.33 17.42
N ASP A 105 4.86 -3.56 16.29
CA ASP A 105 5.91 -2.71 15.72
C ASP A 105 5.33 -1.53 14.95
N PHE A 106 4.22 -1.74 14.26
CA PHE A 106 3.35 -0.70 13.78
C PHE A 106 2.84 0.10 14.98
N ASP A 107 2.16 -0.50 15.96
CA ASP A 107 1.71 0.21 17.17
C ASP A 107 2.88 0.89 17.92
N ARG A 108 4.10 0.32 17.94
CA ARG A 108 5.32 0.97 18.44
C ARG A 108 5.77 2.14 17.58
N TYR A 109 5.74 2.04 16.25
CA TYR A 109 6.03 3.14 15.34
C TYR A 109 5.01 4.27 15.52
N LEU A 110 3.73 3.90 15.58
CA LEU A 110 2.58 4.75 15.87
C LEU A 110 2.63 5.35 17.29
N THR A 111 3.29 4.70 18.27
CA THR A 111 3.33 5.15 19.68
C THR A 111 4.64 5.87 20.06
N ASN A 112 5.78 5.48 19.46
CA ASN A 112 7.11 6.01 19.81
C ASN A 112 7.61 7.06 18.81
N TYR A 113 7.27 6.95 17.52
CA TYR A 113 7.72 7.89 16.49
C TYR A 113 6.67 8.97 16.18
N THR A 114 5.39 8.64 16.40
CA THR A 114 4.36 9.64 16.67
C THR A 114 4.03 9.68 18.14
N MET A 115 4.07 10.86 18.75
CA MET A 115 3.85 11.05 20.19
C MET A 115 2.42 10.67 20.68
N GLN A 116 1.66 9.77 20.04
CA GLN A 116 0.21 9.66 20.24
C GLN A 116 -0.34 8.22 20.24
N LYS A 117 -1.30 7.98 21.14
CA LYS A 117 -1.88 6.70 21.52
C LYS A 117 -3.01 6.17 20.60
N ASP A 118 -3.19 6.73 19.41
CA ASP A 118 -4.26 6.33 18.47
C ASP A 118 -3.65 5.74 17.18
N PRO A 119 -3.89 4.45 16.88
CA PRO A 119 -3.36 3.80 15.68
C PRO A 119 -3.77 4.51 14.37
N LEU A 120 -4.93 5.15 14.32
CA LEU A 120 -5.36 5.91 13.14
C LEU A 120 -4.57 7.20 12.95
N ILE A 121 -4.03 7.78 14.03
CA ILE A 121 -3.19 8.97 13.98
C ILE A 121 -1.78 8.61 13.52
N GLY A 122 -1.21 7.54 14.05
CA GLY A 122 0.09 7.10 13.57
C GLY A 122 0.03 6.62 12.11
N ILE A 123 -1.08 6.00 11.65
CA ILE A 123 -1.26 5.67 10.23
C ILE A 123 -1.25 6.96 9.42
N ASN A 124 -1.92 8.00 9.92
CA ASN A 124 -1.92 9.33 9.30
C ASN A 124 -0.53 9.97 9.24
N GLN A 125 0.42 9.57 10.10
CA GLN A 125 1.76 10.13 10.16
C GLN A 125 2.84 9.27 9.48
N MET A 126 2.73 7.93 9.54
CA MET A 126 3.43 7.04 8.62
C MET A 126 3.02 7.38 7.19
N ASN A 127 1.73 7.66 7.00
CA ASN A 127 1.26 8.35 5.83
C ASN A 127 1.88 9.74 5.77
N ALA A 128 1.91 10.64 6.76
CA ALA A 128 2.57 11.98 6.68
C ALA A 128 4.02 11.94 6.11
N ASP A 129 4.83 10.96 6.51
CA ASP A 129 6.22 10.76 6.04
C ASP A 129 6.25 10.14 4.63
N PHE A 130 5.34 9.21 4.32
CA PHE A 130 5.05 8.74 2.96
C PHE A 130 4.33 9.82 2.10
N ASN A 131 3.69 10.82 2.74
CA ASN A 131 2.72 11.81 2.24
C ASN A 131 3.37 13.13 1.92
N GLN A 132 4.57 13.44 2.42
CA GLN A 132 5.27 14.59 1.84
C GLN A 132 5.45 14.39 0.32
N VAL A 133 5.49 13.14 -0.13
CA VAL A 133 5.51 12.72 -1.53
C VAL A 133 4.11 12.36 -2.03
N LEU A 134 3.33 11.57 -1.28
CA LEU A 134 2.00 11.16 -1.73
C LEU A 134 0.93 12.26 -1.66
N MET A 135 0.87 13.14 -0.65
CA MET A 135 -0.12 14.24 -0.61
C MET A 135 0.13 15.35 -1.63
N GLN A 136 1.31 15.43 -2.24
CA GLN A 136 1.50 16.31 -3.41
C GLN A 136 0.80 15.76 -4.67
N HIS A 137 0.49 14.46 -4.70
CA HIS A 137 -0.02 13.76 -5.89
C HIS A 137 -1.32 12.96 -5.67
N LEU A 138 -1.83 12.86 -4.45
CA LEU A 138 -3.00 12.06 -4.08
C LEU A 138 -4.13 12.88 -3.42
N PRO A 139 -5.40 12.46 -3.60
CA PRO A 139 -6.55 13.13 -2.99
C PRO A 139 -6.49 13.12 -1.46
N LYS A 140 -7.22 14.06 -0.82
CA LYS A 140 -7.37 14.13 0.64
C LYS A 140 -7.79 12.77 1.21
N VAL A 141 -6.87 12.11 1.93
CA VAL A 141 -7.10 10.79 2.53
C VAL A 141 -8.17 10.90 3.61
N ARG A 142 -9.24 10.11 3.51
CA ARG A 142 -10.33 10.13 4.50
C ARG A 142 -10.06 9.09 5.58
N ARG A 143 -10.58 9.33 6.78
CA ARG A 143 -10.51 8.38 7.91
C ARG A 143 -11.00 6.97 7.55
N GLN A 144 -11.95 6.86 6.63
CA GLN A 144 -12.49 5.58 6.16
C GLN A 144 -11.48 4.78 5.33
N ASP A 145 -10.65 5.48 4.56
CA ASP A 145 -9.60 4.87 3.74
C ASP A 145 -8.46 4.34 4.65
N LEU A 146 -8.11 5.07 5.71
CA LEU A 146 -7.17 4.61 6.73
C LEU A 146 -7.66 3.36 7.47
N ARG A 147 -8.94 3.36 7.86
CA ARG A 147 -9.58 2.18 8.46
C ARG A 147 -9.58 0.99 7.52
N LEU A 148 -9.69 1.24 6.21
CA LEU A 148 -9.63 0.17 5.22
C LEU A 148 -8.21 -0.39 5.13
N ILE A 149 -7.18 0.43 5.02
CA ILE A 149 -5.77 0.00 5.04
C ILE A 149 -5.50 -0.88 6.27
N ALA A 150 -5.89 -0.43 7.47
CA ALA A 150 -5.70 -1.19 8.69
C ALA A 150 -6.40 -2.58 8.66
N ARG A 151 -7.64 -2.63 8.16
CA ARG A 151 -8.37 -3.90 8.01
C ARG A 151 -7.73 -4.82 6.98
N LEU A 152 -7.24 -4.28 5.86
CA LEU A 152 -6.54 -5.07 4.85
C LEU A 152 -5.29 -5.73 5.45
N LEU A 153 -4.47 -4.97 6.19
CA LEU A 153 -3.28 -5.50 6.87
C LEU A 153 -3.63 -6.58 7.89
N LEU A 154 -4.68 -6.38 8.69
CA LEU A 154 -5.15 -7.37 9.65
C LEU A 154 -5.63 -8.66 8.98
N LEU A 155 -6.28 -8.55 7.82
CA LEU A 155 -6.96 -9.65 7.16
C LEU A 155 -6.12 -10.36 6.08
N LYS A 156 -4.94 -9.85 5.71
CA LYS A 156 -4.11 -10.41 4.62
C LYS A 156 -3.88 -11.92 4.77
N GLU A 157 -3.59 -12.37 5.99
CA GLU A 157 -3.31 -13.76 6.32
C GLU A 157 -4.35 -14.35 7.30
N ALA A 158 -5.47 -13.65 7.51
CA ALA A 158 -6.51 -14.14 8.41
C ALA A 158 -7.25 -15.34 7.81
N SER A 159 -7.81 -16.19 8.68
CA SER A 159 -8.67 -17.30 8.24
C SER A 159 -9.95 -16.78 7.59
N ALA A 160 -10.61 -17.62 6.79
CA ALA A 160 -11.90 -17.30 6.19
C ALA A 160 -12.96 -16.95 7.26
N ASP A 161 -12.94 -17.64 8.40
CA ASP A 161 -13.86 -17.39 9.52
C ASP A 161 -13.60 -16.01 10.16
N ALA A 162 -12.34 -15.67 10.44
CA ALA A 162 -11.98 -14.36 11.00
C ALA A 162 -12.27 -13.22 10.02
N THR A 163 -12.07 -13.46 8.72
CA THR A 163 -12.43 -12.51 7.66
C THR A 163 -13.93 -12.28 7.61
N SER A 164 -14.73 -13.35 7.68
CA SER A 164 -16.19 -13.28 7.70
C SER A 164 -16.72 -12.53 8.93
N GLU A 165 -16.15 -12.81 10.10
CA GLU A 165 -16.50 -12.14 11.35
C GLU A 165 -16.28 -10.61 11.24
N GLU A 166 -15.10 -10.19 10.81
CA GLU A 166 -14.78 -8.76 10.63
C GLU A 166 -15.69 -8.11 9.58
N LEU A 167 -15.92 -8.76 8.43
CA LEU A 167 -16.80 -8.25 7.38
C LEU A 167 -18.26 -8.07 7.86
N ASN A 168 -18.73 -8.92 8.77
CA ASN A 168 -20.08 -8.85 9.31
C ASN A 168 -20.30 -7.65 10.24
N THR A 169 -19.25 -7.09 10.83
CA THR A 169 -19.32 -5.85 11.64
C THR A 169 -19.57 -4.60 10.79
N LEU A 170 -19.32 -4.68 9.48
CA LEU A 170 -19.38 -3.55 8.55
C LEU A 170 -20.77 -3.41 7.92
N ASN A 171 -21.14 -2.17 7.61
CA ASN A 171 -22.29 -1.88 6.76
C ASN A 171 -22.05 -2.35 5.31
N ALA A 172 -23.12 -2.52 4.52
CA ALA A 172 -23.04 -3.12 3.20
C ALA A 172 -22.02 -2.44 2.24
N PRO A 173 -21.96 -1.09 2.13
CA PRO A 173 -20.96 -0.43 1.27
C PRO A 173 -19.52 -0.70 1.71
N ASN A 174 -19.22 -0.59 3.01
CA ASN A 174 -17.88 -0.82 3.51
C ASN A 174 -17.50 -2.29 3.42
N ARG A 175 -18.43 -3.21 3.66
CA ARG A 175 -18.22 -4.65 3.50
C ARG A 175 -17.79 -4.97 2.07
N LYS A 176 -18.59 -4.53 1.09
CA LYS A 176 -18.31 -4.75 -0.34
C LYS A 176 -16.93 -4.23 -0.74
N ARG A 177 -16.64 -2.95 -0.43
CA ARG A 177 -15.35 -2.34 -0.73
C ARG A 177 -14.18 -3.05 -0.03
N THR A 178 -14.37 -3.50 1.20
CA THR A 178 -13.33 -4.24 1.94
C THR A 178 -13.05 -5.59 1.31
N GLN A 179 -14.09 -6.30 0.89
CA GLN A 179 -13.96 -7.59 0.24
C GLN A 179 -13.24 -7.49 -1.11
N GLU A 180 -13.63 -6.54 -1.96
CA GLU A 180 -12.98 -6.28 -3.26
C GLU A 180 -11.51 -5.92 -3.07
N MET A 181 -11.20 -5.00 -2.15
CA MET A 181 -9.82 -4.59 -1.90
C MET A 181 -8.98 -5.68 -1.22
N LEU A 182 -9.58 -6.51 -0.38
CA LEU A 182 -8.89 -7.62 0.27
C LEU A 182 -8.52 -8.71 -0.74
N GLU A 183 -9.39 -9.02 -1.69
CA GLU A 183 -9.10 -9.97 -2.77
C GLU A 183 -7.90 -9.50 -3.61
N LEU A 184 -7.89 -8.23 -4.03
CA LEU A 184 -6.76 -7.65 -4.76
C LEU A 184 -5.48 -7.66 -3.92
N PHE A 185 -5.60 -7.34 -2.63
CA PHE A 185 -4.47 -7.28 -1.72
C PHE A 185 -3.89 -8.66 -1.36
N GLN A 186 -4.73 -9.68 -1.27
CA GLN A 186 -4.30 -11.05 -1.02
C GLN A 186 -3.51 -11.64 -2.20
N ASN A 187 -3.79 -11.17 -3.41
CA ASN A 187 -3.10 -11.54 -4.64
C ASN A 187 -1.79 -10.75 -4.90
N LEU A 188 -1.42 -9.84 -3.99
CA LEU A 188 -0.10 -9.18 -3.92
C LEU A 188 0.86 -9.92 -2.99
#